data_AF-A0A0U4WEB1-F1
#
_entry.id   AF-A0A0U4WEB1-F1
#
_cell.length_a   1.000
_cell.length_b   1.000
_cell.length_c   1.000
_cell.angle_alpha   90.00
_cell.angle_beta   90.00
_cell.angle_gamma   90.00
#
_symmetry.space_group_name_H-M   'P 1'
#
loop_
_entity.id
_entity.type
_entity.pdbx_description
1 polymer ?
#
loop_
_entity_poly.entity_id
_entity_poly.type
_entity_poly.pdbx_seq_one_letter_code
_entity_poly.pdbx_strand_id
1 'polypeptide(L)'
;MPSSKQRYIPTYHFHRFTLVIVLLSSCGLALAAQQSSAKQSAPTDYKLQVLKDCKLLSERALTAAELDAWQNLKKAELKMDQLQIPLDQMSKALEPHQDKMEQLSAELELQTKRDRMPDETLLEQTRMTAERIEDITDSYQGDIDAISSYGDEISKVAKTFEQQITAQLPQGSYDQLRVLKPGEQPDKNCQSGMFFSKSLHFNKNKS
;
A
#
# COMPACT_ATOMS: atom_id res chain seq x y z
N MET A 1 37.95 -30.08 -40.57
CA MET A 1 38.38 -28.96 -41.44
C MET A 1 37.75 -27.67 -40.90
N PRO A 2 38.54 -26.76 -40.33
CA PRO A 2 38.10 -25.47 -39.80
C PRO A 2 38.35 -24.34 -40.81
N SER A 3 37.63 -23.22 -40.69
CA SER A 3 38.17 -21.90 -41.06
C SER A 3 37.38 -20.78 -40.39
N SER A 4 37.89 -20.35 -39.24
CA SER A 4 37.65 -19.03 -38.64
C SER A 4 38.39 -17.97 -39.47
N LYS A 5 37.76 -16.80 -39.72
CA LYS A 5 38.49 -15.54 -39.97
C LYS A 5 37.79 -14.35 -39.34
N GLN A 6 38.27 -14.05 -38.13
CA GLN A 6 38.39 -12.75 -37.49
C GLN A 6 39.20 -11.77 -38.38
N ARG A 7 38.75 -10.52 -38.53
CA ARG A 7 39.62 -9.35 -38.82
C ARG A 7 38.97 -8.11 -38.18
N TYR A 8 39.52 -7.56 -37.10
CA TYR A 8 40.73 -6.74 -36.95
C TYR A 8 40.45 -5.24 -37.15
N ILE A 9 40.65 -4.52 -36.05
CA ILE A 9 40.59 -3.07 -35.84
C ILE A 9 41.82 -2.43 -36.50
N PRO A 10 41.71 -1.24 -37.11
CA PRO A 10 42.86 -0.36 -37.25
C PRO A 10 42.78 0.79 -36.25
N THR A 11 43.83 0.89 -35.44
CA THR A 11 44.19 2.07 -34.66
C THR A 11 45.28 2.87 -35.39
N TYR A 12 45.29 4.18 -35.07
CA TYR A 12 46.37 5.16 -35.19
C TYR A 12 46.61 5.79 -36.58
N HIS A 13 46.50 7.14 -36.69
CA HIS A 13 47.63 8.06 -36.46
C HIS A 13 47.39 9.51 -36.98
N PHE A 14 47.91 10.47 -36.22
CA PHE A 14 48.48 11.80 -36.57
C PHE A 14 47.64 12.88 -37.29
N HIS A 15 47.39 14.00 -36.59
CA HIS A 15 48.10 15.29 -36.76
C HIS A 15 47.62 16.27 -35.68
N ARG A 16 48.45 16.64 -34.69
CA ARG A 16 49.33 17.83 -34.71
C ARG A 16 48.61 19.11 -35.11
N PHE A 17 48.00 19.79 -34.15
CA PHE A 17 48.00 21.25 -34.12
C PHE A 17 48.33 21.72 -32.71
N THR A 18 49.59 22.08 -32.55
CA THR A 18 50.13 22.78 -31.40
C THR A 18 49.93 24.27 -31.65
N LEU A 19 49.11 24.94 -30.85
CA LEU A 19 49.15 26.39 -30.72
C LEU A 19 49.25 26.71 -29.22
N VAL A 20 50.48 27.05 -28.85
CA VAL A 20 50.86 27.61 -27.56
C VAL A 20 50.55 29.10 -27.63
N ILE A 21 49.68 29.60 -26.75
CA ILE A 21 49.73 30.99 -26.28
C ILE A 21 49.64 30.94 -24.77
N VAL A 22 50.71 31.42 -24.15
CA VAL A 22 50.97 31.45 -22.71
C VAL A 22 50.97 32.93 -22.33
N LEU A 23 50.15 33.26 -21.32
CA LEU A 23 50.40 34.18 -20.19
C LEU A 23 49.34 35.26 -19.90
N LEU A 24 48.84 35.13 -18.66
CA LEU A 24 48.70 36.15 -17.60
C LEU A 24 47.60 37.20 -17.78
N SER A 25 46.59 37.15 -16.91
CA SER A 25 46.46 38.17 -15.84
C SER A 25 45.29 37.86 -14.89
N SER A 26 45.65 37.68 -13.61
CA SER A 26 44.96 38.06 -12.36
C SER A 26 43.43 37.94 -12.16
N CYS A 27 43.13 37.56 -10.91
CA CYS A 27 41.99 37.94 -10.07
C CYS A 27 40.68 37.16 -10.19
N GLY A 28 40.32 36.49 -9.09
CA GLY A 28 38.94 36.14 -8.77
C GLY A 28 38.78 34.78 -8.12
N LEU A 29 38.88 34.72 -6.78
CA LEU A 29 38.26 33.65 -6.01
C LEU A 29 36.76 33.66 -6.28
N ALA A 30 36.24 32.58 -6.85
CA ALA A 30 34.85 32.19 -6.67
C ALA A 30 34.85 30.74 -6.19
N LEU A 31 34.93 30.56 -4.86
CA LEU A 31 34.37 29.37 -4.24
C LEU A 31 32.87 29.40 -4.57
N ALA A 32 32.46 28.69 -5.63
CA ALA A 32 31.06 28.33 -5.80
C ALA A 32 30.75 27.29 -4.71
N ALA A 33 30.44 27.77 -3.50
CA ALA A 33 29.71 26.99 -2.54
C ALA A 33 28.36 26.67 -3.21
N GLN A 34 28.21 25.47 -3.76
CA GLN A 34 26.90 24.89 -3.98
C GLN A 34 26.28 24.66 -2.60
N GLN A 35 25.72 25.72 -2.04
CA GLN A 35 24.68 25.60 -1.04
C GLN A 35 23.54 24.88 -1.74
N SER A 36 23.47 23.57 -1.55
CA SER A 36 22.22 22.83 -1.64
C SER A 36 21.30 23.42 -0.57
N SER A 37 20.67 24.55 -0.89
CA SER A 37 19.48 25.00 -0.19
C SER A 37 18.47 23.87 -0.38
N ALA A 38 18.31 23.04 0.64
CA ALA A 38 17.08 22.30 0.81
C ALA A 38 15.98 23.36 0.67
N LYS A 39 15.25 23.34 -0.45
CA LYS A 39 14.06 24.16 -0.61
C LYS A 39 13.12 23.72 0.51
N GLN A 40 13.17 24.43 1.62
CA GLN A 40 12.21 24.24 2.70
C GLN A 40 10.89 24.71 2.10
N SER A 41 10.11 23.75 1.61
CA SER A 41 8.77 24.02 1.09
C SER A 41 8.01 24.79 2.15
N ALA A 42 7.27 25.82 1.73
CA ALA A 42 6.43 26.57 2.67
C ALA A 42 5.61 25.59 3.53
N PRO A 43 5.51 25.84 4.85
CA PRO A 43 4.76 24.97 5.74
C PRO A 43 3.32 24.87 5.26
N THR A 44 2.79 23.65 5.23
CA THR A 44 1.39 23.41 4.86
C THR A 44 0.49 23.70 6.07
N ASP A 45 -0.78 24.04 5.83
CA ASP A 45 -1.75 24.25 6.92
C ASP A 45 -2.19 22.92 7.58
N TYR A 46 -1.73 21.79 7.05
CA TYR A 46 -1.93 20.46 7.61
C TYR A 46 -0.90 20.21 8.71
N LYS A 47 -1.34 19.58 9.81
CA LYS A 47 -0.48 19.34 10.97
C LYS A 47 -0.31 17.86 11.25
N LEU A 48 0.91 17.46 11.61
CA LEU A 48 1.24 16.15 12.14
C LEU A 48 1.30 16.25 13.66
N GLN A 49 0.47 15.48 14.35
CA GLN A 49 0.59 15.26 15.78
C GLN A 49 1.28 13.92 16.04
N VAL A 50 2.26 13.96 16.94
CA VAL A 50 2.96 12.77 17.44
C VAL A 50 2.49 12.51 18.86
N LEU A 51 1.93 11.33 19.11
CA LEU A 51 1.41 10.97 20.43
C LEU A 51 2.13 9.76 21.00
N LYS A 52 2.31 9.78 22.32
CA LYS A 52 2.79 8.65 23.12
C LYS A 52 2.00 8.58 24.42
N ASP A 53 1.57 7.38 24.79
CA ASP A 53 0.70 7.16 25.96
C ASP A 53 -0.51 8.12 25.96
N CYS A 54 -1.11 8.33 24.78
CA CYS A 54 -2.22 9.26 24.54
C CYS A 54 -1.94 10.75 24.83
N LYS A 55 -0.67 11.13 24.98
CA LYS A 55 -0.26 12.52 25.19
C LYS A 55 0.41 13.06 23.94
N LEU A 56 0.06 14.29 23.58
CA LEU A 56 0.72 15.02 22.50
C LEU A 56 2.18 15.28 22.90
N LEU A 57 3.12 14.72 22.14
CA LEU A 57 4.55 14.98 22.30
C LEU A 57 5.00 16.15 21.45
N SER A 58 4.51 16.22 20.21
CA SER A 58 4.83 17.30 19.29
C SER A 58 3.73 17.50 18.26
N GLU A 59 3.64 18.73 17.77
CA GLU A 59 2.82 19.14 16.65
C GLU A 59 3.67 19.96 15.70
N ARG A 60 3.58 19.68 14.40
CA ARG A 60 4.27 20.46 13.36
C ARG A 60 3.47 20.47 12.07
N ALA A 61 3.74 21.45 11.21
CA ALA A 61 3.25 21.39 9.84
C ALA A 61 3.82 20.18 9.09
N LEU A 62 3.03 19.59 8.19
CA LEU A 62 3.55 18.65 7.21
C LEU A 62 4.41 19.40 6.20
N THR A 63 5.51 18.78 5.80
CA THR A 63 6.25 19.18 4.59
C THR A 63 5.42 18.89 3.34
N ALA A 64 5.78 19.50 2.21
CA ALA A 64 5.08 19.22 0.95
C ALA A 64 5.13 17.74 0.56
N ALA A 65 6.26 17.06 0.79
CA ALA A 65 6.42 15.63 0.49
C ALA A 65 5.54 14.73 1.38
N GLU A 66 5.43 15.05 2.67
CA GLU A 66 4.54 14.32 3.58
C GLU A 66 3.08 14.54 3.26
N LEU A 67 2.70 15.77 2.88
CA LEU A 67 1.33 16.07 2.47
C LEU A 67 0.95 15.31 1.19
N ASP A 68 1.84 15.28 0.19
CA ASP A 68 1.62 14.53 -1.05
C ASP A 68 1.47 13.02 -0.75
N ALA A 69 2.36 12.45 0.07
CA ALA A 69 2.28 11.04 0.47
C ALA A 69 0.98 10.74 1.24
N TRP A 70 0.53 11.63 2.11
CA TRP A 70 -0.76 11.49 2.82
C TRP A 70 -1.95 11.55 1.86
N GLN A 71 -1.95 12.49 0.91
CA GLN A 71 -3.02 12.61 -0.08
C GLN A 71 -3.08 11.37 -0.99
N ASN A 72 -1.92 10.84 -1.38
CA ASN A 72 -1.83 9.59 -2.13
C ASN A 72 -2.39 8.41 -1.32
N LEU A 73 -2.09 8.32 -0.03
CA LEU A 73 -2.70 7.32 0.86
C LEU A 73 -4.23 7.47 0.94
N LYS A 74 -4.75 8.69 1.12
CA LYS A 74 -6.20 8.93 1.17
C LYS A 74 -6.91 8.61 -0.13
N LYS A 75 -6.29 8.91 -1.27
CA LYS A 75 -6.80 8.48 -2.58
C LYS A 75 -6.78 6.95 -2.70
N ALA A 76 -5.74 6.30 -2.16
CA ALA A 76 -5.63 4.86 -2.22
C ALA A 76 -6.68 4.15 -1.35
N GLU A 77 -6.90 4.63 -0.13
CA GLU A 77 -7.98 4.19 0.77
C GLU A 77 -9.35 4.33 0.09
N LEU A 78 -9.67 5.49 -0.48
CA LEU A 78 -10.95 5.70 -1.17
C LEU A 78 -11.17 4.71 -2.32
N LYS A 79 -10.12 4.39 -3.08
CA LYS A 79 -10.22 3.39 -4.15
C LYS A 79 -10.42 1.98 -3.58
N MET A 80 -9.80 1.64 -2.45
CA MET A 80 -10.06 0.36 -1.78
C MET A 80 -11.52 0.26 -1.33
N ASP A 81 -12.07 1.32 -0.73
CA ASP A 81 -13.48 1.38 -0.34
C ASP A 81 -14.41 1.17 -1.55
N GLN A 82 -14.06 1.76 -2.70
CA GLN A 82 -14.82 1.58 -3.94
C GLN A 82 -14.76 0.14 -4.49
N LEU A 83 -13.59 -0.51 -4.40
CA LEU A 83 -13.41 -1.90 -4.83
C LEU A 83 -14.11 -2.90 -3.91
N GLN A 84 -14.40 -2.52 -2.66
CA GLN A 84 -15.15 -3.36 -1.73
C GLN A 84 -16.65 -3.42 -2.05
N ILE A 85 -17.23 -2.37 -2.65
CA ILE A 85 -18.66 -2.28 -2.96
C ILE A 85 -19.20 -3.51 -3.75
N PRO A 86 -18.59 -3.92 -4.88
CA PRO A 86 -19.06 -5.08 -5.62
C PRO A 86 -18.94 -6.38 -4.80
N LEU A 87 -17.95 -6.52 -3.93
CA LEU A 87 -17.83 -7.71 -3.07
C LEU A 87 -18.90 -7.75 -1.99
N ASP A 88 -19.30 -6.60 -1.45
CA ASP A 88 -20.44 -6.53 -0.54
C ASP A 88 -21.75 -6.91 -1.24
N GLN A 89 -21.89 -6.57 -2.53
CA GLN A 89 -23.02 -6.97 -3.36
C GLN A 89 -22.99 -8.48 -3.65
N MET A 90 -21.81 -9.03 -3.98
CA MET A 90 -21.62 -10.47 -4.16
C MET A 90 -22.01 -11.23 -2.88
N SER A 91 -21.55 -10.78 -1.71
CA SER A 91 -21.87 -11.41 -0.43
C SER A 91 -23.39 -11.46 -0.21
N LYS A 92 -24.11 -10.36 -0.48
CA LYS A 92 -25.57 -10.32 -0.38
C LYS A 92 -26.26 -11.22 -1.40
N ALA A 93 -25.70 -11.35 -2.60
CA ALA A 93 -26.23 -12.25 -3.63
C ALA A 93 -26.03 -13.74 -3.27
N LEU A 94 -24.93 -14.07 -2.59
CA LEU A 94 -24.60 -15.43 -2.16
C LEU A 94 -25.38 -15.90 -0.93
N GLU A 95 -25.68 -15.00 0.01
CA GLU A 95 -26.36 -15.29 1.29
C GLU A 95 -27.55 -16.26 1.18
N PRO A 96 -28.59 -16.02 0.35
CA PRO A 96 -29.73 -16.94 0.28
C PRO A 96 -29.37 -18.34 -0.25
N HIS A 97 -28.32 -18.45 -1.07
CA HIS A 97 -27.86 -19.73 -1.58
C HIS A 97 -27.00 -20.48 -0.57
N GLN A 98 -26.21 -19.76 0.23
CA GLN A 98 -25.45 -20.32 1.35
C GLN A 98 -26.40 -20.87 2.42
N ASP A 99 -27.42 -20.11 2.81
CA ASP A 99 -28.47 -20.56 3.73
C ASP A 99 -29.18 -21.81 3.20
N LYS A 100 -29.49 -21.82 1.89
CA LYS A 100 -30.14 -22.97 1.26
C LYS A 100 -29.23 -24.20 1.24
N MET A 101 -27.94 -24.04 0.98
CA MET A 101 -26.96 -25.13 1.04
C MET A 101 -26.85 -25.72 2.45
N GLU A 102 -26.84 -24.88 3.48
CA GLU A 102 -26.81 -25.34 4.88
C GLU A 102 -28.07 -26.16 5.21
N GLN A 103 -29.25 -25.66 4.84
CA GLN A 103 -30.51 -26.38 5.03
C GLN A 103 -30.54 -27.74 4.31
N LEU A 104 -30.12 -27.79 3.04
CA LEU A 104 -30.08 -29.02 2.26
C LEU A 104 -29.10 -30.03 2.85
N SER A 105 -27.93 -29.55 3.28
CA SER A 105 -26.91 -30.39 3.92
C SER A 105 -27.42 -31.01 5.23
N ALA A 106 -28.11 -30.22 6.05
CA ALA A 106 -28.71 -30.72 7.29
C ALA A 106 -29.78 -31.80 7.05
N GLU A 107 -30.63 -31.62 6.04
CA GLU A 107 -31.64 -32.63 5.69
C GLU A 107 -31.01 -33.93 5.15
N LEU A 108 -29.99 -33.84 4.29
CA LEU A 108 -29.25 -35.00 3.81
C LEU A 108 -28.54 -35.76 4.96
N GLU A 109 -27.98 -35.03 5.92
CA GLU A 109 -27.37 -35.64 7.11
C GLU A 109 -28.42 -36.38 7.95
N LEU A 110 -29.62 -35.82 8.12
CA LEU A 110 -30.72 -36.46 8.83
C LEU A 110 -31.21 -37.74 8.13
N GLN A 111 -31.24 -37.77 6.80
CA GLN A 111 -31.59 -38.99 6.05
C GLN A 111 -30.54 -40.08 6.22
N THR A 112 -29.27 -39.70 6.14
CA THR A 112 -28.14 -40.62 6.33
C THR A 112 -28.14 -41.21 7.74
N LYS A 113 -28.39 -40.41 8.77
CA LYS A 113 -28.54 -40.88 10.17
C LYS A 113 -29.71 -41.83 10.39
N ARG A 114 -30.68 -41.86 9.48
CA ARG A 114 -31.86 -42.75 9.53
C ARG A 114 -31.70 -43.98 8.63
N ASP A 115 -30.49 -44.26 8.14
CA ASP A 115 -30.17 -45.34 7.19
C ASP A 115 -31.09 -45.34 5.95
N ARG A 116 -31.55 -44.16 5.53
CA ARG A 116 -32.34 -44.01 4.31
C ARG A 116 -31.41 -43.72 3.14
N MET A 117 -31.76 -44.24 1.96
CA MET A 117 -31.14 -43.75 0.74
C MET A 117 -31.40 -42.24 0.60
N PRO A 118 -30.39 -41.44 0.21
CA PRO A 118 -30.56 -40.02 -0.01
C PRO A 118 -31.64 -39.75 -1.07
N ASP A 119 -32.50 -38.77 -0.79
CA ASP A 119 -33.50 -38.31 -1.74
C ASP A 119 -32.83 -37.64 -2.95
N GLU A 120 -33.01 -38.25 -4.13
CA GLU A 120 -32.51 -37.74 -5.41
C GLU A 120 -32.92 -36.29 -5.69
N THR A 121 -34.10 -35.87 -5.21
CA THR A 121 -34.56 -34.49 -5.33
C THR A 121 -33.72 -33.53 -4.49
N LEU A 122 -33.33 -33.95 -3.28
CA LEU A 122 -32.45 -33.14 -2.41
C LEU A 122 -31.03 -33.06 -2.97
N LEU A 123 -30.52 -34.17 -3.53
CA LEU A 123 -29.24 -34.19 -4.21
C LEU A 123 -29.24 -33.23 -5.41
N GLU A 124 -30.28 -33.26 -6.23
CA GLU A 124 -30.44 -32.37 -7.37
C GLU A 124 -30.58 -30.89 -6.95
N GLN A 125 -31.34 -30.60 -5.89
CA GLN A 125 -31.41 -29.25 -5.32
C GLN A 125 -30.06 -28.77 -4.80
N THR A 126 -29.26 -29.65 -4.22
CA THR A 126 -27.90 -29.35 -3.75
C THR A 126 -27.00 -29.00 -4.92
N ARG A 127 -27.03 -29.80 -5.99
CA ARG A 127 -26.29 -29.55 -7.23
C ARG A 127 -26.65 -28.19 -7.84
N MET A 128 -27.93 -27.93 -8.06
CA MET A 128 -28.39 -26.65 -8.64
C MET A 128 -28.03 -25.45 -7.77
N THR A 129 -28.08 -25.58 -6.43
CA THR A 129 -27.71 -24.49 -5.53
C THR A 129 -26.21 -24.23 -5.58
N ALA A 130 -25.38 -25.28 -5.66
CA ALA A 130 -23.93 -25.15 -5.83
C ALA A 130 -23.57 -24.47 -7.17
N GLU A 131 -24.20 -24.88 -8.28
CA GLU A 131 -24.03 -24.23 -9.59
C GLU A 131 -24.41 -22.75 -9.54
N ARG A 132 -25.46 -22.41 -8.80
CA ARG A 132 -25.86 -21.01 -8.66
C ARG A 132 -24.85 -20.17 -7.88
N ILE A 133 -24.21 -20.76 -6.86
CA ILE A 133 -23.12 -20.13 -6.12
C ILE A 133 -21.93 -19.89 -7.06
N GLU A 134 -21.55 -20.90 -7.85
CA GLU A 134 -20.46 -20.82 -8.84
C GLU A 134 -20.74 -19.71 -9.86
N ASP A 135 -21.92 -19.69 -10.48
CA ASP A 135 -22.33 -18.65 -11.44
C ASP A 135 -22.20 -17.23 -10.86
N ILE A 136 -22.62 -17.05 -9.59
CA ILE A 136 -22.54 -15.75 -8.92
C ILE A 136 -21.08 -15.39 -8.72
N THR A 137 -20.28 -16.28 -8.14
CA THR A 137 -18.85 -16.03 -7.90
C THR A 137 -18.11 -15.70 -9.19
N ASP A 138 -18.34 -16.46 -10.26
CA ASP A 138 -17.74 -16.23 -11.58
C ASP A 138 -18.11 -14.87 -12.16
N SER A 139 -19.36 -14.43 -11.96
CA SER A 139 -19.80 -13.10 -12.42
C SER A 139 -19.08 -11.94 -11.73
N TYR A 140 -18.52 -12.16 -10.53
CA TYR A 140 -17.76 -11.19 -9.75
C TYR A 140 -16.24 -11.40 -9.81
N GLN A 141 -15.73 -12.38 -10.58
CA GLN A 141 -14.31 -12.71 -10.62
C GLN A 141 -13.43 -11.48 -10.97
N GLY A 142 -13.90 -10.62 -11.87
CA GLY A 142 -13.19 -9.39 -12.21
C GLY A 142 -13.04 -8.41 -11.04
N ASP A 143 -14.04 -8.33 -10.16
CA ASP A 143 -13.99 -7.48 -8.96
C ASP A 143 -13.09 -8.07 -7.88
N ILE A 144 -13.11 -9.41 -7.73
CA ILE A 144 -12.20 -10.16 -6.85
C ILE A 144 -10.74 -9.93 -7.27
N ASP A 145 -10.46 -10.04 -8.57
CA ASP A 145 -9.13 -9.81 -9.12
C ASP A 145 -8.70 -8.33 -8.95
N ALA A 146 -9.63 -7.40 -9.14
CA ALA A 146 -9.37 -5.97 -8.99
C ALA A 146 -8.99 -5.60 -7.55
N ILE A 147 -9.72 -6.08 -6.53
CA ILE A 147 -9.36 -5.78 -5.14
C ILE A 147 -8.05 -6.48 -4.74
N SER A 148 -7.83 -7.71 -5.20
CA SER A 148 -6.64 -8.51 -4.88
C SER A 148 -5.38 -7.84 -5.44
N SER A 149 -5.42 -7.46 -6.71
CA SER A 149 -4.31 -6.74 -7.36
C SER A 149 -4.04 -5.36 -6.75
N TYR A 150 -5.06 -4.71 -6.20
CA TYR A 150 -4.92 -3.40 -5.59
C TYR A 150 -4.33 -3.42 -4.17
N GLY A 151 -4.37 -4.58 -3.50
CA GLY A 151 -3.78 -4.76 -2.16
C GLY A 151 -2.29 -4.41 -2.08
N ASP A 152 -1.52 -4.77 -3.10
CA ASP A 152 -0.09 -4.44 -3.17
C ASP A 152 0.17 -2.94 -3.33
N GLU A 153 -0.65 -2.26 -4.13
CA GLU A 153 -0.52 -0.84 -4.40
C GLU A 153 -0.81 -0.01 -3.14
N ILE A 154 -1.91 -0.31 -2.42
CA ILE A 154 -2.20 0.40 -1.17
C ILE A 154 -1.12 0.12 -0.11
N SER A 155 -0.56 -1.10 -0.06
CA SER A 155 0.56 -1.43 0.85
C SER A 155 1.79 -0.58 0.55
N LYS A 156 2.13 -0.41 -0.73
CA LYS A 156 3.26 0.41 -1.17
C LYS A 156 3.07 1.89 -0.83
N VAL A 157 1.88 2.42 -1.08
CA VAL A 157 1.55 3.82 -0.76
C VAL A 157 1.57 4.05 0.74
N ALA A 158 1.01 3.14 1.55
CA ALA A 158 1.04 3.20 3.00
C ALA A 158 2.47 3.18 3.56
N LYS A 159 3.33 2.28 3.06
CA LYS A 159 4.76 2.24 3.43
C LYS A 159 5.49 3.52 3.06
N THR A 160 5.20 4.08 1.88
CA THR A 160 5.81 5.35 1.45
C THR A 160 5.44 6.46 2.42
N PHE A 161 4.16 6.57 2.77
CA PHE A 161 3.68 7.56 3.73
C PHE A 161 4.31 7.37 5.13
N GLU A 162 4.33 6.13 5.65
CA GLU A 162 5.00 5.80 6.92
C GLU A 162 6.47 6.25 6.91
N GLN A 163 7.22 5.92 5.87
CA GLN A 163 8.62 6.30 5.74
C GLN A 163 8.80 7.81 5.74
N GLN A 164 7.96 8.56 5.03
CA GLN A 164 8.05 10.02 4.97
C GLN A 164 7.83 10.66 6.35
N ILE A 165 6.76 10.28 7.05
CA ILE A 165 6.41 10.94 8.32
C ILE A 165 7.28 10.52 9.50
N THR A 166 7.86 9.31 9.43
CA THR A 166 8.69 8.75 10.50
C THR A 166 10.19 8.98 10.31
N ALA A 167 10.64 9.47 9.15
CA ALA A 167 12.06 9.64 8.82
C ALA A 167 12.86 10.44 9.88
N GLN A 168 12.22 11.38 10.56
CA GLN A 168 12.83 12.24 11.58
C GLN A 168 12.45 11.83 13.01
N LEU A 169 11.64 10.79 13.17
CA LEU A 169 11.16 10.33 14.47
C LEU A 169 12.01 9.15 14.95
N PRO A 170 12.59 9.21 16.16
CA PRO A 170 13.29 8.08 16.73
C PRO A 170 12.37 6.86 16.85
N GLN A 171 12.91 5.67 16.59
CA GLN A 171 12.15 4.43 16.75
C GLN A 171 11.65 4.28 18.20
N GLY A 172 10.35 4.01 18.37
CA GLY A 172 9.71 3.86 19.68
C GLY A 172 9.40 5.17 20.41
N SER A 173 9.61 6.34 19.76
CA SER A 173 9.27 7.63 20.34
C SER A 173 7.79 8.01 20.20
N TYR A 174 6.99 7.19 19.55
CA TYR A 174 5.58 7.45 19.27
C TYR A 174 4.78 6.16 19.27
N ASP A 175 3.53 6.24 19.69
CA ASP A 175 2.55 5.14 19.56
C ASP A 175 1.59 5.40 18.40
N GLN A 176 1.37 6.68 18.08
CA GLN A 176 0.41 7.14 17.09
C GLN A 176 0.86 8.40 16.40
N LEU A 177 0.44 8.53 15.14
CA LEU A 177 0.58 9.73 14.33
C LEU A 177 -0.78 10.14 13.78
N ARG A 178 -1.08 11.44 13.84
CA ARG A 178 -2.34 11.99 13.32
C ARG A 178 -2.06 13.13 12.37
N VAL A 179 -2.74 13.13 11.23
CA VAL A 179 -2.74 14.25 10.30
C VAL A 179 -4.04 15.02 10.51
N LEU A 180 -3.92 16.29 10.90
CA LEU A 180 -5.04 17.22 11.06
C LEU A 180 -5.15 18.11 9.82
N LYS A 181 -6.35 18.21 9.28
CA LYS A 181 -6.68 19.14 8.21
C LYS A 181 -6.73 20.58 8.74
N PRO A 182 -6.63 21.59 7.87
CA PRO A 182 -6.80 22.99 8.25
C PRO A 182 -8.15 23.20 8.93
N GLY A 183 -8.14 23.75 10.15
CA GLY A 183 -9.35 24.01 10.94
C GLY A 183 -9.95 22.78 11.65
N GLU A 184 -9.39 21.59 11.48
CA GLU A 184 -9.81 20.38 12.17
C GLU A 184 -9.39 20.43 13.64
N GLN A 185 -10.31 20.11 14.55
CA GLN A 185 -10.00 19.98 15.96
C GLN A 185 -9.52 18.54 16.24
N PRO A 186 -8.46 18.36 17.06
CA PRO A 186 -7.99 17.03 17.41
C PRO A 186 -9.10 16.24 18.09
N ASP A 187 -9.33 15.00 17.64
CA ASP A 187 -10.26 14.10 18.30
C ASP A 187 -9.72 13.73 19.71
N LYS A 188 -10.61 13.81 20.70
CA LYS A 188 -10.36 13.50 22.11
C LYS A 188 -10.10 12.01 22.33
N ASN A 189 -10.60 11.16 21.43
CA ASN A 189 -10.35 9.72 21.50
C ASN A 189 -8.89 9.46 21.15
N CYS A 190 -8.14 8.90 22.08
CA CYS A 190 -6.77 8.48 21.82
C CYS A 190 -6.68 7.45 20.67
N GLN A 191 -7.74 6.68 20.39
CA GLN A 191 -7.69 5.68 19.33
C GLN A 191 -7.92 6.24 17.90
N SER A 192 -8.12 7.55 17.76
CA SER A 192 -8.28 8.22 16.47
C SER A 192 -6.90 8.56 15.88
N GLY A 193 -6.35 7.69 15.03
CA GLY A 193 -5.05 7.95 14.43
C GLY A 193 -4.48 6.75 13.68
N MET A 194 -3.33 6.95 13.04
CA MET A 194 -2.60 5.87 12.41
C MET A 194 -1.64 5.26 13.43
N PHE A 195 -1.71 3.93 13.54
CA PHE A 195 -0.84 3.12 14.37
C PHE A 195 0.20 2.47 13.48
N PHE A 196 1.46 2.78 13.71
CA PHE A 196 2.56 2.08 13.05
C PHE A 196 3.09 1.03 14.02
N SER A 197 3.21 -0.20 13.54
CA SER A 197 3.17 -1.46 14.31
C SER A 197 4.38 -1.73 15.23
N LYS A 198 5.11 -0.71 15.68
CA LYS A 198 6.19 -0.86 16.67
C LYS A 198 5.79 -0.52 18.12
N SER A 199 4.58 -0.03 18.36
CA SER A 199 3.99 0.07 19.71
C SER A 199 3.28 -1.23 20.16
N LEU A 200 3.12 -2.22 19.28
CA LEU A 200 2.72 -3.58 19.64
C LEU A 200 3.96 -4.46 19.85
N HIS A 201 4.75 -4.17 20.89
CA HIS A 201 5.60 -5.20 21.47
C HIS A 201 4.69 -6.25 22.12
N PHE A 202 4.27 -7.25 21.35
CA PHE A 202 3.93 -8.53 21.95
C PHE A 202 5.18 -8.99 22.68
N ASN A 203 5.10 -9.01 23.99
CA ASN A 203 6.12 -9.52 24.88
C ASN A 203 6.28 -11.03 24.60
N LYS A 204 7.04 -11.36 23.56
CA LYS A 204 7.63 -12.69 23.39
C LYS A 204 8.69 -12.82 24.47
N ASN A 205 8.27 -13.07 25.69
CA ASN A 205 9.01 -13.75 26.76
C ASN A 205 8.18 -13.75 28.05
N LYS A 206 7.47 -14.85 28.31
CA LYS A 206 7.71 -15.70 29.50
C LYS A 206 6.76 -16.89 29.54
N SER A 207 7.39 -18.05 29.31
CA SER A 207 7.14 -19.42 29.79
C SER A 207 5.79 -20.07 29.57
#